data_AF-A0A971C1J2-F1
#
_entry.id   AF-A0A971C1J2-F1
#
_cell.length_a   1.000
_cell.length_b   1.000
_cell.length_c   1.000
_cell.angle_alpha   90.00
_cell.angle_beta   90.00
_cell.angle_gamma   90.00
#
_symmetry.space_group_name_H-M   'P 1'
#
loop_
_entity.id
_entity.type
_entity.pdbx_description
1 polymer ?
#
loop_
_entity_poly.entity_id
_entity_poly.type
_entity_poly.pdbx_seq_one_letter_code
_entity_poly.pdbx_strand_id
1 'polypeptide(L)' 'DSVKVMIGGAPVTQRYSDEIGADGYAPDAASAVDVARRLAGKA' A
#
# COMPACT_ATOMS: atom_id res chain seq x y z
N ASP A 1 0.39 -18.07 8.77
CA ASP A 1 0.35 -17.20 7.58
C ASP A 1 0.51 -15.74 7.94
N SER A 2 1.29 -15.01 7.15
CA SER A 2 1.43 -13.56 7.20
C SER A 2 0.95 -13.00 5.86
N VAL A 3 -0.04 -12.11 5.89
CA VAL A 3 -0.54 -11.39 4.72
C VAL A 3 -0.02 -9.97 4.74
N LYS A 4 0.11 -9.36 3.56
CA LYS A 4 0.43 -7.94 3.40
C LYS A 4 -0.84 -7.12 3.25
N VAL A 5 -0.96 -6.05 4.02
CA VAL A 5 -2.12 -5.14 4.01
C VAL A 5 -1.72 -3.79 3.42
N MET A 6 -2.46 -3.34 2.41
CA MET A 6 -2.26 -2.04 1.77
C MET A 6 -3.54 -1.20 1.88
N ILE A 7 -3.39 0.11 2.09
CA ILE A 7 -4.49 1.09 2.04
C ILE A 7 -4.23 2.14 0.96
N GLY A 8 -5.26 2.86 0.50
CA GLY A 8 -5.03 3.87 -0.53
C GLY A 8 -6.27 4.65 -0.96
N GLY A 9 -6.06 5.51 -1.94
CA GLY A 9 -7.07 6.43 -2.50
C GLY A 9 -6.83 7.89 -2.12
N ALA A 10 -7.47 8.80 -2.86
CA ALA A 10 -7.28 10.26 -2.74
C ALA A 10 -7.36 10.85 -1.31
N PRO A 11 -8.23 10.40 -0.39
CA PRO A 11 -8.28 10.96 0.97
C PRO A 11 -7.24 10.36 1.93
N VAL A 12 -6.50 9.33 1.53
CA VAL A 12 -5.54 8.62 2.36
C VAL A 12 -4.15 9.21 2.16
N THR A 13 -3.32 9.20 3.20
CA THR A 13 -1.93 9.69 3.16
C THR A 13 -0.95 8.62 3.62
N GLN A 14 0.32 8.74 3.22
CA GLN A 14 1.41 7.90 3.73
C GLN A 14 1.49 7.97 5.26
N ARG A 15 1.34 9.18 5.84
CA ARG A 15 1.35 9.36 7.29
C ARG A 15 0.31 8.49 8.00
N TYR A 16 -0.92 8.44 7.45
CA TYR A 16 -1.98 7.60 8.03
C TYR A 16 -1.67 6.11 7.86
N SER A 17 -1.11 5.71 6.71
CA SER A 17 -0.63 4.34 6.49
C SER A 17 0.39 3.91 7.54
N ASP A 18 1.35 4.79 7.84
CA ASP A 18 2.39 4.54 8.84
C ASP A 18 1.80 4.48 10.25
N GLU A 19 0.86 5.37 10.57
CA GLU A 19 0.17 5.45 11.86
C GLU A 19 -0.60 4.16 12.19
N ILE A 20 -1.26 3.57 11.20
CA ILE A 20 -2.03 2.32 11.38
C ILE A 20 -1.19 1.05 11.19
N GLY A 21 0.07 1.18 10.73
CA GLY A 21 0.97 0.05 10.49
C GLY A 21 0.63 -0.79 9.24
N ALA A 22 0.10 -0.16 8.18
CA ALA A 22 -0.09 -0.86 6.91
C ALA A 22 1.26 -1.14 6.21
N ASP A 23 1.35 -2.24 5.46
CA ASP A 23 2.56 -2.62 4.73
C ASP A 23 2.79 -1.75 3.48
N GLY A 24 1.75 -1.07 2.97
CA GLY A 24 1.87 -0.21 1.80
C GLY A 24 0.75 0.81 1.65
N TYR A 25 1.05 1.84 0.88
CA TYR A 25 0.14 2.92 0.53
C TYR A 25 0.26 3.30 -0.95
N ALA A 26 -0.86 3.67 -1.57
CA ALA A 26 -0.89 4.30 -2.88
C ALA A 26 -1.99 5.38 -2.96
N PRO A 27 -1.71 6.56 -3.54
CA PRO A 27 -2.70 7.62 -3.69
C PRO A 27 -3.75 7.34 -4.78
N ASP A 28 -3.41 6.50 -5.76
CA ASP A 28 -4.26 6.20 -6.92
C ASP A 28 -4.11 4.73 -7.37
N ALA A 29 -4.98 4.32 -8.29
CA ALA A 29 -5.04 2.94 -8.77
C ALA A 29 -3.82 2.54 -9.61
N ALA A 30 -3.20 3.48 -10.34
CA ALA A 30 -2.05 3.18 -11.19
C ALA A 30 -0.83 2.84 -10.33
N SER A 31 -0.51 3.71 -9.37
CA SER A 31 0.58 3.51 -8.41
C SER A 31 0.34 2.31 -7.48
N ALA A 32 -0.91 1.97 -7.17
CA ALA A 32 -1.24 0.80 -6.36
C ALA A 32 -0.75 -0.53 -6.95
N VAL A 33 -0.74 -0.66 -8.29
CA VAL A 33 -0.24 -1.86 -8.97
C VAL A 33 1.24 -2.08 -8.68
N ASP A 34 2.04 -1.02 -8.73
CA ASP A 34 3.48 -1.09 -8.49
C ASP A 34 3.79 -1.45 -7.04
N VAL A 35 3.08 -0.86 -6.09
CA VAL A 35 3.21 -1.20 -4.67
C VAL A 35 2.79 -2.65 -4.42
N ALA A 36 1.71 -3.11 -5.06
CA ALA A 36 1.22 -4.48 -4.87
C ALA A 36 2.22 -5.51 -5.42
N ARG A 37 2.84 -5.23 -6.57
CA ARG A 37 3.92 -6.05 -7.15
C ARG A 37 5.12 -6.15 -6.21
N ARG A 38 5.56 -5.01 -5.66
CA ARG A 38 6.64 -4.96 -4.66
C ARG A 38 6.30 -5.78 -3.42
N LEU A 39 5.09 -5.63 -2.84
CA LEU A 39 4.67 -6.37 -1.64
C LEU A 39 4.52 -7.87 -1.88
N ALA A 40 4.12 -8.26 -3.10
CA ALA A 40 4.02 -9.67 -3.50
C ALA A 40 5.39 -10.31 -3.82
N GLY A 41 6.51 -9.57 -3.71
CA GLY A 41 7.84 -10.05 -4.09
C GLY A 41 8.00 -10.30 -5.59
N LYS A 42 7.15 -9.67 -6.43
CA LYS A 42 7.19 -9.76 -7.88
C LYS A 42 7.82 -8.48 -8.42
N ALA A 43 9.14 -8.50 -8.61
CA ALA A 43 9.85 -7.48 -9.39
C ALA A 43 9.69 -7.77 -10.88
#